data_AF-A0AAU3HG59-F1
#
_entry.id   AF-A0AAU3HG59-F1
#
_cell.length_a   1.000
_cell.length_b   1.000
_cell.length_c   1.000
_cell.angle_alpha   90.00
_cell.angle_beta   90.00
_cell.angle_gamma   90.00
#
_symmetry.space_group_name_H-M   'P 1'
#
loop_
_entity.id
_entity.type
_entity.pdbx_description
1 polymer ?
#
loop_
_entity_poly.entity_id
_entity_poly.type
_entity_poly.pdbx_seq_one_letter_code
_entity_poly.pdbx_strand_id
1 'polypeptide(L)'
;MSVRWPGPGVLAAWLLATVPVPLIFFEWTHRWEEDPPLTAALWWPVLASPVLAALVAAGQPRRRGVAGPALAVAVATPVTAVLLGASLAFFRWVVPLTGEARWGRALLGGLALAVAGALTGYAAGAHLPRRDRPPSRRGYLVGALAVVFGALLAQSAVRLGAEGSTVGEPPREYGGTGPYATSAGRVTVPAPGAYAIFGVGFSPADPDCRLTGAGAAVRVAEPVRVAPGGYGGDAASYAWVASVRLPAAGAWTLTCRTSDPEASYVVGDEPRIRGAVGAMIHWPVGVIWLLGALPGLLVGADTARQRRAARRTGGSAAPERPGSVVVGS
;
A
#
# COMPACT_ATOMS: atom_id res chain seq x y z
N MET A 1 28.55 22.60 -5.09
CA MET A 1 27.41 22.47 -6.03
C MET A 1 26.63 21.21 -5.69
N SER A 2 25.35 21.33 -5.35
CA SER A 2 24.54 20.23 -4.79
C SER A 2 23.78 19.45 -5.86
N VAL A 3 23.91 18.13 -5.84
CA VAL A 3 23.01 17.20 -6.55
C VAL A 3 21.57 17.45 -6.09
N ARG A 4 20.61 17.51 -7.03
CA ARG A 4 19.19 17.62 -6.69
C ARG A 4 18.59 16.23 -6.57
N TRP A 5 18.27 15.84 -5.34
CA TRP A 5 17.49 14.63 -5.06
C TRP A 5 16.03 14.83 -5.47
N PRO A 6 15.30 13.75 -5.82
CA PRO A 6 13.86 13.83 -6.08
C PRO A 6 13.14 14.44 -4.87
N GLY A 7 12.26 15.39 -5.14
CA GLY A 7 11.39 15.94 -4.11
C GLY A 7 10.38 14.89 -3.61
N PRO A 8 9.82 15.06 -2.41
CA PRO A 8 8.88 14.11 -1.82
C PRO A 8 7.61 13.89 -2.67
N GLY A 9 7.25 14.85 -3.54
CA GLY A 9 6.14 14.66 -4.48
C GLY A 9 6.40 13.57 -5.51
N VAL A 10 7.64 13.46 -6.01
CA VAL A 10 8.03 12.39 -6.94
C VAL A 10 8.03 11.04 -6.23
N LEU A 11 8.50 11.00 -4.98
CA LEU A 11 8.46 9.79 -4.15
C LEU A 11 7.02 9.33 -3.87
N ALA A 12 6.14 10.26 -3.51
CA ALA A 12 4.73 9.95 -3.27
C ALA A 12 4.02 9.44 -4.52
N ALA A 13 4.25 10.08 -5.67
CA ALA A 13 3.71 9.61 -6.95
C ALA A 13 4.22 8.22 -7.32
N TRP A 14 5.51 7.94 -7.10
CA TRP A 14 6.09 6.61 -7.34
C TRP A 14 5.44 5.54 -6.48
N LEU A 15 5.32 5.78 -5.17
CA LEU A 15 4.73 4.84 -4.23
C LEU A 15 3.26 4.55 -4.60
N LEU A 16 2.49 5.59 -4.90
CA LEU A 16 1.09 5.43 -5.34
C LEU A 16 0.98 4.67 -6.67
N ALA A 17 1.84 4.96 -7.65
CA ALA A 17 1.77 4.34 -8.97
C ALA A 17 2.24 2.87 -9.00
N THR A 18 3.12 2.47 -8.07
CA THR A 18 3.79 1.16 -8.14
C THR A 18 3.33 0.16 -7.09
N VAL A 19 2.53 0.58 -6.09
CA VAL A 19 2.05 -0.30 -5.02
C VAL A 19 0.52 -0.45 -5.02
N PRO A 20 -0.29 0.58 -4.74
CA PRO A 20 -1.74 0.40 -4.70
C PRO A 20 -2.37 0.33 -6.10
N VAL A 21 -1.89 1.08 -7.10
CA VAL A 21 -2.48 1.06 -8.46
C VAL A 21 -2.48 -0.33 -9.10
N PRO A 22 -1.38 -1.12 -9.05
CA PRO A 22 -1.41 -2.50 -9.54
C PRO A 22 -2.49 -3.32 -8.82
N LEU A 23 -2.56 -3.28 -7.49
CA LEU A 23 -3.51 -4.07 -6.71
C LEU A 23 -4.96 -3.73 -7.06
N ILE A 24 -5.29 -2.44 -7.18
CA ILE A 24 -6.63 -1.98 -7.59
C ILE A 24 -6.94 -2.41 -9.02
N PHE A 25 -5.96 -2.38 -9.91
CA PHE A 25 -6.16 -2.86 -11.28
C PHE A 25 -6.51 -4.36 -11.28
N PHE A 26 -5.80 -5.18 -10.52
CA PHE A 26 -6.11 -6.61 -10.40
C PHE A 26 -7.52 -6.85 -9.83
N GLU A 27 -7.91 -6.06 -8.83
CA GLU A 27 -9.28 -6.09 -8.27
C GLU A 27 -10.33 -5.73 -9.32
N TRP A 28 -10.20 -4.59 -9.97
CA TRP A 28 -11.22 -4.08 -10.89
C TRP A 28 -11.38 -4.96 -12.13
N THR A 29 -10.31 -5.65 -12.52
CA THR A 29 -10.33 -6.56 -13.67
C THR A 29 -10.68 -8.00 -13.29
N HIS A 30 -11.00 -8.28 -12.02
CA HIS A 30 -11.24 -9.62 -11.50
C HIS A 30 -10.09 -10.60 -11.77
N ARG A 31 -8.90 -10.08 -12.07
CA ARG A 31 -7.73 -10.88 -12.45
C ARG A 31 -7.28 -11.80 -11.33
N TRP A 32 -7.63 -11.51 -10.07
CA TRP A 32 -7.34 -12.39 -8.93
C TRP A 32 -7.95 -13.78 -9.09
N GLU A 33 -9.09 -13.89 -9.78
CA GLU A 33 -9.76 -15.15 -10.08
C GLU A 33 -9.00 -15.99 -11.12
N GLU A 34 -8.08 -15.37 -11.87
CA GLU A 34 -7.28 -16.00 -12.93
C GLU A 34 -5.89 -16.50 -12.47
N ASP A 35 -5.60 -16.52 -11.17
CA ASP A 35 -4.28 -16.82 -10.60
C ASP A 35 -3.13 -16.11 -11.33
N PRO A 36 -3.16 -14.77 -11.37
CA PRO A 36 -2.30 -14.02 -12.27
C PRO A 36 -0.85 -14.15 -11.79
N PRO A 37 0.12 -14.44 -12.69
CA PRO A 37 1.49 -14.62 -12.27
C PRO A 37 2.02 -13.30 -11.69
N LEU A 38 2.74 -13.38 -10.56
CA LEU A 38 3.47 -12.27 -9.94
C LEU A 38 4.22 -11.38 -10.97
N THR A 39 4.72 -11.98 -12.05
CA THR A 39 5.36 -11.27 -13.17
C THR A 39 4.51 -10.12 -13.72
N ALA A 40 3.18 -10.26 -13.82
CA ALA A 40 2.27 -9.21 -14.26
C ALA A 40 2.34 -7.98 -13.34
N ALA A 41 2.25 -8.17 -12.02
CA ALA A 41 2.37 -7.09 -11.04
C ALA A 41 3.73 -6.39 -11.09
N LEU A 42 4.82 -7.14 -11.36
CA LEU A 42 6.17 -6.57 -11.45
C LEU A 42 6.39 -5.67 -12.67
N TRP A 43 5.58 -5.78 -13.73
CA TRP A 43 5.72 -4.90 -14.90
C TRP A 43 5.38 -3.44 -14.61
N TRP A 44 4.49 -3.16 -13.65
CA TRP A 44 4.17 -1.77 -13.27
C TRP A 44 5.39 -0.98 -12.78
N PRO A 45 6.13 -1.41 -11.74
CA PRO A 45 7.32 -0.68 -11.31
C PRO A 45 8.42 -0.68 -12.38
N VAL A 46 8.55 -1.75 -13.18
CA VAL A 46 9.52 -1.82 -14.29
C VAL A 46 9.22 -0.77 -15.36
N LEU A 47 7.97 -0.66 -15.81
CA LEU A 47 7.55 0.30 -16.85
C LEU A 47 7.45 1.74 -16.33
N ALA A 48 7.26 1.94 -15.02
CA ALA A 48 7.31 3.27 -14.40
C ALA A 48 8.75 3.81 -14.28
N SER A 49 9.75 2.92 -14.19
CA SER A 49 11.19 3.26 -14.05
C SER A 49 11.71 4.31 -15.04
N PRO A 50 11.45 4.24 -16.37
CA PRO A 50 11.89 5.27 -17.32
C PRO A 50 11.29 6.64 -17.03
N VAL A 51 10.03 6.71 -16.60
CA VAL A 51 9.35 7.98 -16.28
C VAL A 51 9.99 8.62 -15.04
N LEU A 52 10.22 7.84 -13.99
CA LEU A 52 10.90 8.31 -12.79
C LEU A 52 12.31 8.83 -13.11
N ALA A 53 13.09 8.04 -13.85
CA ALA A 53 14.44 8.42 -14.25
C ALA A 53 14.45 9.69 -15.10
N ALA A 54 13.48 9.84 -16.01
CA ALA A 54 13.32 11.04 -16.82
C ALA A 54 13.04 12.28 -15.96
N LEU A 55 12.15 12.17 -14.97
CA LEU A 55 11.82 13.27 -14.05
C LEU A 55 13.03 13.69 -13.21
N VAL A 56 13.79 12.73 -12.69
CA VAL A 56 15.01 13.00 -11.91
C VAL A 56 16.09 13.66 -12.78
N ALA A 57 16.28 13.15 -14.00
CA ALA A 57 17.28 13.65 -14.94
C ALA A 57 16.94 15.04 -15.50
N ALA A 58 15.65 15.33 -15.75
CA ALA A 58 15.20 16.63 -16.22
C ALA A 58 15.52 17.77 -15.24
N GLY A 59 15.56 17.47 -13.94
CA GLY A 59 15.87 18.42 -12.87
C GLY A 59 17.37 18.67 -12.62
N GLN A 60 18.27 17.93 -13.27
CA GLN A 60 19.71 18.04 -13.02
C GLN A 60 20.33 19.30 -13.66
N PRO A 61 21.39 19.85 -13.04
CA PRO A 61 22.10 21.00 -13.60
C PRO A 61 22.72 20.65 -14.96
N ARG A 62 22.62 21.60 -15.90
CA ARG A 62 23.15 21.44 -17.25
C ARG A 62 24.67 21.60 -17.23
N ARG A 63 25.37 20.64 -17.82
CA ARG A 63 26.81 20.74 -18.11
C ARG A 63 27.02 20.58 -19.62
N ARG A 64 27.99 21.31 -20.16
CA ARG A 64 28.40 21.16 -21.56
C ARG A 64 29.14 19.84 -21.75
N GLY A 65 29.00 19.25 -22.94
CA GLY A 65 29.65 18.00 -23.31
C GLY A 65 29.10 16.76 -22.59
N VAL A 66 29.82 15.65 -22.71
CA VAL A 66 29.40 14.30 -22.26
C VAL A 66 29.20 14.21 -20.74
N ALA A 67 29.86 15.09 -19.97
CA ALA A 67 29.77 15.13 -18.51
C ALA A 67 28.37 15.45 -17.98
N GLY A 68 27.53 16.15 -18.76
CA GLY A 68 26.14 16.46 -18.41
C GLY A 68 25.21 15.24 -18.39
N PRO A 69 25.00 14.56 -19.52
CA PRO A 69 24.18 13.36 -19.57
C PRO A 69 24.74 12.23 -18.69
N ALA A 70 26.08 12.08 -18.62
CA ALA A 70 26.71 11.09 -17.75
C ALA A 70 26.34 11.30 -16.26
N LEU A 71 26.38 12.55 -15.78
CA LEU A 71 25.97 12.87 -14.42
C LEU A 71 24.47 12.62 -14.20
N ALA A 72 23.62 12.98 -15.17
CA ALA A 72 22.19 12.77 -15.08
C ALA A 72 21.82 11.29 -14.95
N VAL A 73 22.46 10.43 -15.75
CA VAL A 73 22.33 8.96 -15.65
C VAL A 73 22.88 8.47 -14.32
N ALA A 74 24.08 8.90 -13.93
CA ALA A 74 24.72 8.50 -12.68
C ALA A 74 23.92 8.86 -11.42
N VAL A 75 23.03 9.86 -11.48
CA VAL A 75 22.12 10.21 -10.37
C VAL A 75 20.76 9.54 -10.53
N ALA A 76 20.15 9.58 -11.71
CA ALA A 76 18.81 9.07 -11.94
C ALA A 76 18.74 7.54 -11.83
N THR A 77 19.75 6.83 -12.33
CA THR A 77 19.79 5.36 -12.31
C THR A 77 19.83 4.81 -10.88
N PRO A 78 20.73 5.21 -9.96
CA PRO A 78 20.71 4.67 -8.59
C PRO A 78 19.46 5.09 -7.80
N VAL A 79 18.94 6.31 -8.00
CA VAL A 79 17.66 6.72 -7.39
C VAL A 79 16.53 5.80 -7.85
N THR A 80 16.45 5.54 -9.16
CA THR A 80 15.46 4.64 -9.74
C THR A 80 15.69 3.21 -9.29
N ALA A 81 16.93 2.75 -9.17
CA ALA A 81 17.30 1.44 -8.67
C ALA A 81 16.80 1.21 -7.25
N VAL A 82 17.00 2.18 -6.35
CA VAL A 82 16.55 2.11 -4.96
C VAL A 82 15.03 2.04 -4.89
N LEU A 83 14.34 2.90 -5.65
CA LEU A 83 12.88 2.96 -5.63
C LEU A 83 12.21 1.75 -6.30
N LEU A 84 12.78 1.26 -7.41
CA LEU A 84 12.40 -0.01 -8.03
C LEU A 84 12.65 -1.16 -7.06
N GLY A 85 13.84 -1.24 -6.46
CA GLY A 85 14.19 -2.25 -5.47
C GLY A 85 13.24 -2.26 -4.28
N ALA A 86 12.82 -1.09 -3.79
CA ALA A 86 11.81 -0.97 -2.73
C ALA A 86 10.44 -1.51 -3.16
N SER A 87 9.96 -1.16 -4.36
CA SER A 87 8.70 -1.69 -4.90
C SER A 87 8.78 -3.22 -5.11
N LEU A 88 9.90 -3.74 -5.62
CA LEU A 88 10.11 -5.18 -5.76
C LEU A 88 10.16 -5.90 -4.40
N ALA A 89 10.84 -5.30 -3.40
CA ALA A 89 10.90 -5.84 -2.05
C ALA A 89 9.51 -5.89 -1.40
N PHE A 90 8.65 -4.90 -1.66
CA PHE A 90 7.26 -4.92 -1.22
C PHE A 90 6.52 -6.15 -1.77
N PHE A 91 6.58 -6.41 -3.08
CA PHE A 91 5.95 -7.59 -3.68
C PHE A 91 6.64 -8.91 -3.33
N ARG A 92 7.90 -8.89 -2.85
CA ARG A 92 8.62 -10.10 -2.43
C ARG A 92 8.33 -10.51 -0.99
N TRP A 93 8.13 -9.53 -0.11
CA TRP A 93 8.13 -9.73 1.35
C TRP A 93 6.87 -9.23 2.05
N VAL A 94 6.22 -8.18 1.54
CA VAL A 94 5.00 -7.61 2.16
C VAL A 94 3.76 -8.27 1.58
N VAL A 95 3.66 -8.30 0.24
CA VAL A 95 2.55 -8.93 -0.50
C VAL A 95 3.14 -9.95 -1.51
N PRO A 96 3.65 -11.10 -1.02
CA PRO A 96 4.18 -12.15 -1.88
C PRO A 96 3.06 -12.86 -2.65
N LEU A 97 2.79 -12.36 -3.86
CA LEU A 97 1.86 -13.01 -4.78
C LEU A 97 2.39 -14.37 -5.24
N THR A 98 1.48 -15.25 -5.64
CA THR A 98 1.76 -16.58 -6.17
C THR A 98 2.44 -16.50 -7.55
N GLY A 99 3.13 -17.58 -7.92
CA GLY A 99 3.81 -17.71 -9.21
C GLY A 99 5.31 -17.35 -9.20
N GLU A 100 6.00 -17.80 -10.23
CA GLU A 100 7.43 -17.53 -10.38
C GLU A 100 7.69 -16.09 -10.86
N ALA A 101 8.71 -15.47 -10.27
CA ALA A 101 9.20 -14.18 -10.70
C ALA A 101 10.70 -14.22 -10.99
N ARG A 102 11.07 -13.69 -12.15
CA ARG A 102 12.48 -13.48 -12.54
C ARG A 102 12.95 -12.14 -12.00
N TRP A 103 13.09 -12.04 -10.67
CA TRP A 103 13.44 -10.79 -9.95
C TRP A 103 14.66 -10.07 -10.52
N GLY A 104 15.71 -10.82 -10.86
CA GLY A 104 16.91 -10.25 -11.49
C GLY A 104 16.62 -9.62 -12.85
N ARG A 105 15.74 -10.22 -13.66
CA ARG A 105 15.34 -9.65 -14.96
C ARG A 105 14.45 -8.43 -14.78
N ALA A 106 13.56 -8.41 -13.80
CA ALA A 106 12.76 -7.22 -13.49
C ALA A 106 13.65 -6.05 -13.07
N LEU A 107 14.62 -6.28 -12.19
CA LEU A 107 15.58 -5.26 -11.76
C LEU A 107 16.44 -4.78 -12.93
N LEU A 108 17.08 -5.69 -13.67
CA LEU A 108 17.94 -5.34 -14.80
C LEU A 108 17.17 -4.65 -15.93
N GLY A 109 15.96 -5.12 -16.25
CA GLY A 109 15.09 -4.52 -17.25
C GLY A 109 14.66 -3.11 -16.84
N GLY A 110 14.24 -2.91 -15.58
CA GLY A 110 13.90 -1.59 -15.06
C GLY A 110 15.10 -0.63 -15.04
N LEU A 111 16.30 -1.12 -14.72
CA LEU A 111 17.53 -0.32 -14.79
C LEU A 111 17.88 0.09 -16.23
N ALA A 112 17.77 -0.82 -17.20
CA ALA A 112 18.00 -0.51 -18.60
C ALA A 112 17.02 0.57 -19.10
N LEU A 113 15.74 0.45 -18.75
CA LEU A 113 14.73 1.47 -19.05
C LEU A 113 15.00 2.78 -18.31
N ALA A 114 15.50 2.73 -17.07
CA ALA A 114 15.88 3.92 -16.32
C ALA A 114 17.01 4.70 -17.00
N VAL A 115 18.00 4.02 -17.59
CA VAL A 115 19.06 4.69 -18.38
C VAL A 115 18.45 5.39 -19.59
N ALA A 116 17.59 4.71 -20.35
CA ALA A 116 16.91 5.30 -21.50
C ALA A 116 16.09 6.53 -21.09
N GLY A 117 15.29 6.40 -20.02
CA GLY A 117 14.48 7.48 -19.44
C GLY A 117 15.32 8.66 -18.95
N ALA A 118 16.44 8.40 -18.28
CA ALA A 118 17.35 9.45 -17.83
C ALA A 118 17.93 10.26 -19.01
N LEU A 119 18.30 9.59 -20.10
CA LEU A 119 18.76 10.26 -21.32
C LEU A 119 17.65 11.10 -21.95
N THR A 120 16.43 10.56 -22.06
CA THR A 120 15.28 11.29 -22.63
C THR A 120 14.90 12.48 -21.76
N GLY A 121 14.84 12.30 -20.43
CA GLY A 121 14.52 13.37 -19.48
C GLY A 121 15.59 14.45 -19.43
N TYR A 122 16.87 14.08 -19.51
CA TYR A 122 17.94 15.04 -19.69
C TYR A 122 17.74 15.79 -21.01
N ALA A 123 17.51 15.15 -22.17
CA ALA A 123 17.27 15.87 -23.41
C ALA A 123 16.05 16.82 -23.33
N ALA A 124 14.88 16.31 -22.89
CA ALA A 124 13.64 17.06 -22.78
C ALA A 124 13.74 18.25 -21.81
N GLY A 125 14.45 18.09 -20.69
CA GLY A 125 14.67 19.17 -19.74
C GLY A 125 15.49 20.34 -20.28
N ALA A 126 16.15 20.20 -21.45
CA ALA A 126 16.82 21.32 -22.13
C ALA A 126 15.81 22.32 -22.69
N HIS A 127 14.60 21.84 -23.03
CA HIS A 127 13.54 22.61 -23.66
C HIS A 127 12.52 23.13 -22.64
N LEU A 128 12.62 22.69 -21.37
CA LEU A 128 11.73 23.13 -20.31
C LEU A 128 12.27 24.41 -19.64
N PRO A 129 11.50 25.50 -19.58
CA PRO A 129 11.93 26.70 -18.87
C PRO A 129 12.17 26.37 -17.40
N ARG A 130 13.34 26.78 -16.87
CA ARG A 130 13.63 26.68 -15.43
C ARG A 130 12.56 27.43 -14.67
N ARG A 131 11.69 26.70 -13.98
CA ARG A 131 10.69 27.29 -13.10
C ARG A 131 11.35 27.54 -11.74
N ASP A 132 12.02 28.67 -11.61
CA ASP A 132 12.27 29.30 -10.30
C ASP A 132 10.97 29.96 -9.83
N ARG A 133 9.89 29.17 -9.76
CA ARG A 133 8.60 29.66 -9.30
C ARG A 133 8.58 29.64 -7.77
N PRO A 134 8.04 30.69 -7.13
CA PRO A 134 7.91 30.72 -5.69
C PRO A 134 7.08 29.51 -5.21
N PRO A 135 7.36 28.98 -4.01
CA PRO A 135 6.68 27.81 -3.48
C PRO A 135 5.16 28.07 -3.37
N SER A 136 4.42 27.42 -4.28
CA SER A 136 2.99 27.65 -4.46
C SER A 136 2.15 26.89 -3.43
N ARG A 137 0.93 27.37 -3.14
CA ARG A 137 -0.03 26.65 -2.29
C ARG A 137 -0.42 25.28 -2.85
N ARG A 138 -0.16 25.01 -4.14
CA ARG A 138 -0.46 23.73 -4.78
C ARG A 138 0.25 22.55 -4.12
N GLY A 139 1.42 22.76 -3.51
CA GLY A 139 2.12 21.69 -2.78
C GLY A 139 1.32 21.14 -1.61
N TYR A 140 0.56 21.99 -0.90
CA TYR A 140 -0.34 21.54 0.16
C TYR A 140 -1.54 20.79 -0.39
N LEU A 141 -2.10 21.23 -1.52
CA LEU A 141 -3.21 20.53 -2.17
C LEU A 141 -2.78 19.13 -2.63
N VAL A 142 -1.62 19.02 -3.30
CA VAL A 142 -1.05 17.73 -3.72
C VAL A 142 -0.74 16.85 -2.51
N GLY A 143 -0.14 17.41 -1.45
CA GLY A 143 0.10 16.69 -0.20
C GLY A 143 -1.20 16.19 0.44
N ALA A 144 -2.23 17.03 0.54
CA ALA A 144 -3.53 16.67 1.11
C ALA A 144 -4.23 15.58 0.29
N LEU A 145 -4.25 15.70 -1.04
CA LEU A 145 -4.79 14.67 -1.91
C LEU A 145 -4.03 13.35 -1.75
N ALA A 146 -2.70 13.39 -1.73
CA ALA A 146 -1.87 12.19 -1.53
C ALA A 146 -2.09 11.56 -0.14
N VAL A 147 -2.37 12.34 0.91
CA VAL A 147 -2.77 11.81 2.22
C VAL A 147 -4.10 11.07 2.13
N VAL A 148 -5.13 11.69 1.56
CA VAL A 148 -6.47 11.12 1.46
C VAL A 148 -6.45 9.84 0.62
N PHE A 149 -5.90 9.91 -0.60
CA PHE A 149 -5.78 8.74 -1.46
C PHE A 149 -4.90 7.67 -0.85
N GLY A 150 -3.74 8.03 -0.30
CA GLY A 150 -2.84 7.07 0.32
C GLY A 150 -3.48 6.32 1.49
N ALA A 151 -4.17 7.04 2.39
CA ALA A 151 -4.87 6.45 3.52
C ALA A 151 -5.99 5.49 3.09
N LEU A 152 -6.82 5.90 2.11
CA LEU A 152 -7.90 5.07 1.58
C LEU A 152 -7.37 3.83 0.87
N LEU A 153 -6.31 3.97 0.09
CA LEU A 153 -5.74 2.88 -0.70
C LEU A 153 -4.93 1.88 0.14
N ALA A 154 -4.40 2.29 1.29
CA ALA A 154 -3.60 1.41 2.13
C ALA A 154 -4.41 0.22 2.66
N GLN A 155 -5.66 0.44 3.08
CA GLN A 155 -6.52 -0.65 3.54
C GLN A 155 -6.88 -1.60 2.39
N SER A 156 -7.22 -1.07 1.22
CA SER A 156 -7.47 -1.89 0.04
C SER A 156 -6.23 -2.71 -0.36
N ALA A 157 -5.04 -2.12 -0.31
CA ALA A 157 -3.80 -2.84 -0.61
C ALA A 157 -3.54 -3.99 0.37
N VAL A 158 -3.83 -3.81 1.66
CA VAL A 158 -3.74 -4.88 2.68
C VAL A 158 -4.76 -5.96 2.39
N ARG A 159 -6.02 -5.59 2.14
CA ARG A 159 -7.11 -6.54 1.82
C ARG A 159 -6.75 -7.38 0.60
N LEU A 160 -6.45 -6.73 -0.52
CA LEU A 160 -6.17 -7.39 -1.80
C LEU A 160 -4.91 -8.26 -1.73
N GLY A 161 -3.90 -7.82 -0.98
CA GLY A 161 -2.70 -8.63 -0.77
C GLY A 161 -2.96 -9.88 0.06
N ALA A 162 -3.88 -9.80 1.02
CA ALA A 162 -4.34 -10.95 1.80
C ALA A 162 -5.20 -11.90 0.96
N GLU A 163 -6.19 -11.37 0.22
CA GLU A 163 -7.07 -12.13 -0.67
C GLU A 163 -6.26 -12.92 -1.71
N GLY A 164 -5.34 -12.26 -2.42
CA GLY A 164 -4.46 -12.91 -3.41
C GLY A 164 -3.55 -14.01 -2.84
N SER A 165 -3.40 -14.11 -1.51
CA SER A 165 -2.66 -15.22 -0.87
C SER A 165 -3.53 -16.45 -0.60
N THR A 166 -4.85 -16.31 -0.69
CA THR A 166 -5.81 -17.32 -0.23
C THR A 166 -7.01 -17.54 -1.16
N VAL A 167 -7.04 -16.89 -2.33
CA VAL A 167 -8.05 -17.11 -3.38
C VAL A 167 -8.01 -18.57 -3.84
N GLY A 168 -9.20 -19.15 -4.08
CA GLY A 168 -9.36 -20.48 -4.68
C GLY A 168 -9.30 -21.67 -3.72
N GLU A 169 -8.93 -21.48 -2.45
CA GLU A 169 -8.88 -22.56 -1.47
C GLU A 169 -10.00 -22.40 -0.43
N PRO A 170 -11.10 -23.18 -0.53
CA PRO A 170 -12.19 -23.08 0.44
C PRO A 170 -11.69 -23.47 1.83
N PRO A 171 -12.14 -22.78 2.89
CA PRO A 171 -11.74 -23.13 4.24
C PRO A 171 -12.22 -24.55 4.57
N ARG A 172 -11.36 -25.31 5.25
CA ARG A 172 -11.80 -26.58 5.83
C ARG A 172 -12.72 -26.27 7.02
N GLU A 173 -14.00 -26.59 6.87
CA GLU A 173 -15.01 -26.34 7.91
C GLU A 173 -15.03 -27.43 8.99
N TYR A 174 -15.12 -27.00 10.24
CA TYR A 174 -15.26 -27.85 11.43
C TYR A 174 -16.65 -27.74 12.07
N GLY A 175 -17.55 -26.96 11.48
CA GLY A 175 -18.89 -26.65 11.99
C GLY A 175 -19.08 -25.16 12.23
N GLY A 176 -20.23 -24.75 12.76
CA GLY A 176 -20.57 -23.33 12.81
C GLY A 176 -21.89 -23.01 13.50
N THR A 177 -22.41 -21.80 13.29
CA THR A 177 -23.72 -21.34 13.76
C THR A 177 -24.40 -20.50 12.68
N GLY A 178 -25.71 -20.56 12.59
CA GLY A 178 -26.51 -19.79 11.62
C GLY A 178 -27.11 -20.67 10.50
N PRO A 179 -27.91 -20.05 9.61
CA PRO A 179 -28.73 -20.76 8.62
C PRO A 179 -27.93 -21.52 7.56
N TYR A 180 -26.68 -21.13 7.33
CA TYR A 180 -25.80 -21.74 6.33
C TYR A 180 -24.75 -22.68 6.94
N ALA A 181 -24.73 -22.85 8.27
CA ALA A 181 -23.79 -23.75 8.93
C ALA A 181 -24.28 -25.21 8.86
N THR A 182 -23.42 -26.11 8.38
CA THR A 182 -23.71 -27.56 8.25
C THR A 182 -24.07 -28.25 9.57
N SER A 183 -23.63 -27.70 10.70
CA SER A 183 -23.91 -28.23 12.05
C SER A 183 -24.19 -27.08 13.02
N ALA A 184 -25.44 -26.60 13.01
CA ALA A 184 -25.88 -25.44 13.80
C ALA A 184 -25.47 -25.54 15.28
N GLY A 185 -24.59 -24.63 15.68
CA GLY A 185 -24.06 -24.46 17.02
C GLY A 185 -22.96 -25.43 17.42
N ARG A 186 -22.63 -26.48 16.64
CA ARG A 186 -21.59 -27.46 16.99
C ARG A 186 -20.35 -27.29 16.12
N VAL A 187 -19.18 -27.37 16.75
CA VAL A 187 -17.87 -27.30 16.13
C VAL A 187 -17.02 -28.44 16.67
N THR A 188 -16.41 -29.23 15.80
CA THR A 188 -15.51 -30.32 16.23
C THR A 188 -14.13 -30.11 15.66
N VAL A 189 -13.18 -29.75 16.52
CA VAL A 189 -11.81 -29.47 16.11
C VAL A 189 -10.89 -30.67 16.36
N PRO A 190 -9.97 -30.99 15.43
CA PRO A 190 -9.15 -32.19 15.51
C PRO A 190 -7.98 -32.09 16.50
N ALA A 191 -7.55 -30.88 16.86
CA ALA A 191 -6.37 -30.64 17.67
C ALA A 191 -6.54 -29.35 18.51
N PRO A 192 -5.73 -29.15 19.58
CA PRO A 192 -5.54 -27.82 20.14
C PRO A 192 -4.80 -26.92 19.14
N GLY A 193 -5.17 -25.65 19.03
CA GLY A 193 -4.56 -24.75 18.06
C GLY A 193 -5.32 -23.45 17.79
N ALA A 194 -4.83 -22.70 16.81
CA ALA A 194 -5.48 -21.51 16.29
C ALA A 194 -6.43 -21.88 15.14
N TYR A 195 -7.61 -21.26 15.15
CA TYR A 195 -8.68 -21.47 14.19
C TYR A 195 -9.24 -20.11 13.77
N ALA A 196 -9.71 -20.04 12.52
CA ALA A 196 -10.40 -18.88 12.00
C ALA A 196 -11.92 -19.06 12.10
N ILE A 197 -12.61 -17.94 12.28
CA ILE A 197 -14.05 -17.82 12.14
C ILE A 197 -14.30 -17.07 10.84
N PHE A 198 -15.07 -17.70 9.97
CA PHE A 198 -15.47 -17.14 8.69
C PHE A 198 -16.96 -16.78 8.74
N GLY A 199 -17.29 -15.56 8.34
CA GLY A 199 -18.66 -15.19 8.00
C GLY A 199 -19.02 -15.80 6.64
N VAL A 200 -20.21 -16.36 6.52
CA VAL A 200 -20.75 -16.92 5.27
C VAL A 200 -21.75 -15.93 4.70
N GLY A 201 -21.66 -15.61 3.40
CA GLY A 201 -22.53 -14.64 2.74
C GLY A 201 -22.39 -13.23 3.33
N PHE A 202 -23.52 -12.57 3.63
CA PHE A 202 -23.56 -11.21 4.15
C PHE A 202 -23.47 -11.15 5.68
N SER A 203 -22.48 -11.81 6.27
CA SER A 203 -22.31 -11.84 7.73
C SER A 203 -21.52 -10.65 8.27
N PRO A 204 -21.89 -10.07 9.43
CA PRO A 204 -21.15 -8.98 10.06
C PRO A 204 -19.66 -9.28 10.30
N ALA A 205 -18.81 -8.29 10.05
CA ALA A 205 -17.35 -8.41 10.13
C ALA A 205 -16.77 -8.38 11.56
N ASP A 206 -17.52 -7.88 12.54
CA ASP A 206 -17.11 -7.81 13.96
C ASP A 206 -18.05 -8.66 14.84
N PRO A 207 -18.03 -10.00 14.74
CA PRO A 207 -18.96 -10.82 15.50
C PRO A 207 -18.54 -10.98 16.97
N ASP A 208 -19.47 -10.81 17.91
CA ASP A 208 -19.25 -11.16 19.33
C ASP A 208 -19.53 -12.66 19.52
N CYS A 209 -18.56 -13.47 19.13
CA CYS A 209 -18.61 -14.93 19.22
C CYS A 209 -17.95 -15.49 20.50
N ARG A 210 -18.48 -16.61 20.97
CA ARG A 210 -17.98 -17.39 22.11
C ARG A 210 -18.02 -18.87 21.78
N LEU A 211 -16.97 -19.59 22.18
CA LEU A 211 -16.90 -21.05 22.12
C LEU A 211 -16.92 -21.63 23.53
N THR A 212 -17.80 -22.60 23.76
CA THR A 212 -17.89 -23.33 25.04
C THR A 212 -17.79 -24.82 24.79
N GLY A 213 -16.89 -25.51 25.49
CA GLY A 213 -16.62 -26.93 25.24
C GLY A 213 -15.39 -27.40 26.00
N ALA A 214 -15.19 -28.72 26.08
CA ALA A 214 -14.00 -29.33 26.71
C ALA A 214 -13.68 -28.78 28.13
N GLY A 215 -14.70 -28.43 28.92
CA GLY A 215 -14.54 -27.88 30.27
C GLY A 215 -14.08 -26.41 30.33
N ALA A 216 -14.02 -25.71 29.20
CA ALA A 216 -13.60 -24.32 29.10
C ALA A 216 -14.62 -23.45 28.36
N ALA A 217 -14.57 -22.15 28.65
CA ALA A 217 -15.26 -21.11 27.88
C ALA A 217 -14.19 -20.18 27.30
N VAL A 218 -14.13 -20.09 25.97
CA VAL A 218 -13.18 -19.28 25.23
C VAL A 218 -13.95 -18.19 24.50
N ARG A 219 -13.63 -16.93 24.82
CA ARG A 219 -14.09 -15.81 24.02
C ARG A 219 -13.19 -15.65 22.81
N VAL A 220 -13.78 -15.34 21.66
CA VAL A 220 -13.00 -15.01 20.46
C VAL A 220 -12.10 -13.82 20.77
N ALA A 221 -10.82 -13.97 20.45
CA ALA A 221 -9.77 -13.14 21.01
C ALA A 221 -9.32 -12.05 20.06
N GLU A 222 -9.28 -12.34 18.75
CA GLU A 222 -8.60 -11.47 17.80
C GLU A 222 -9.47 -11.20 16.56
N PRO A 223 -10.11 -10.02 16.47
CA PRO A 223 -10.86 -9.64 15.28
C PRO A 223 -9.90 -9.37 14.11
N VAL A 224 -10.33 -9.71 12.90
CA VAL A 224 -9.63 -9.35 11.67
C VAL A 224 -10.12 -7.97 11.24
N ARG A 225 -9.27 -6.95 11.39
CA ARG A 225 -9.63 -5.53 11.17
C ARG A 225 -9.74 -5.17 9.69
N VAL A 226 -8.99 -5.87 8.85
CA VAL A 226 -9.09 -5.78 7.40
C VAL A 226 -9.41 -7.17 6.89
N ALA A 227 -10.70 -7.52 6.90
CA ALA A 227 -11.18 -8.83 6.49
C ALA A 227 -10.87 -9.08 5.00
N PRO A 228 -10.03 -10.07 4.66
CA PRO A 228 -10.00 -10.59 3.30
C PRO A 228 -11.34 -11.28 3.01
N GLY A 229 -11.92 -11.02 1.83
CA GLY A 229 -13.12 -11.68 1.32
C GLY A 229 -12.81 -12.64 0.18
N GLY A 230 -13.86 -13.24 -0.41
CA GLY A 230 -13.73 -14.03 -1.64
C GLY A 230 -13.14 -15.44 -1.45
N TYR A 231 -13.08 -15.94 -0.22
CA TYR A 231 -12.86 -17.38 0.00
C TYR A 231 -14.07 -18.15 -0.54
N GLY A 232 -13.86 -19.20 -1.32
CA GLY A 232 -14.93 -20.00 -1.93
C GLY A 232 -15.14 -19.74 -3.43
N GLY A 233 -16.28 -20.15 -3.95
CA GLY A 233 -16.65 -20.03 -5.38
C GLY A 233 -18.15 -19.75 -5.51
N ASP A 234 -18.73 -19.99 -6.69
CA ASP A 234 -20.12 -19.66 -7.05
C ASP A 234 -21.20 -20.15 -6.07
N ALA A 235 -20.88 -21.11 -5.21
CA ALA A 235 -21.80 -21.71 -4.23
C ALA A 235 -21.83 -21.02 -2.86
N ALA A 236 -20.74 -20.38 -2.41
CA ALA A 236 -20.68 -19.70 -1.11
C ALA A 236 -19.46 -18.76 -1.03
N SER A 237 -19.68 -17.54 -0.53
CA SER A 237 -18.62 -16.60 -0.17
C SER A 237 -18.32 -16.67 1.33
N TYR A 238 -17.05 -16.81 1.67
CA TYR A 238 -16.56 -16.74 3.03
C TYR A 238 -15.70 -15.48 3.22
N ALA A 239 -15.78 -14.87 4.40
CA ALA A 239 -14.96 -13.75 4.81
C ALA A 239 -14.33 -14.04 6.17
N TRP A 240 -13.02 -13.90 6.32
CA TRP A 240 -12.35 -14.15 7.59
C TRP A 240 -12.56 -12.96 8.53
N VAL A 241 -13.31 -13.20 9.62
CA VAL A 241 -13.77 -12.13 10.54
C VAL A 241 -13.07 -12.15 11.89
N ALA A 242 -12.62 -13.31 12.36
CA ALA A 242 -11.89 -13.40 13.62
C ALA A 242 -11.01 -14.66 13.74
N SER A 243 -10.07 -14.64 14.67
CA SER A 243 -9.28 -15.80 15.10
C SER A 243 -9.54 -16.16 16.56
N VAL A 244 -9.46 -17.45 16.85
CA VAL A 244 -9.62 -18.02 18.19
C VAL A 244 -8.60 -19.13 18.42
N ARG A 245 -8.07 -19.22 19.64
CA ARG A 245 -7.22 -20.35 20.06
C ARG A 245 -8.00 -21.28 20.97
N LEU A 246 -8.09 -22.54 20.59
CA LEU A 246 -8.76 -23.57 21.37
C LEU A 246 -7.72 -24.43 22.12
N PRO A 247 -7.87 -24.62 23.44
CA PRO A 247 -6.88 -25.30 24.26
C PRO A 247 -6.88 -26.83 24.13
N ALA A 248 -7.93 -27.41 23.53
CA ALA A 248 -8.10 -28.86 23.43
C ALA A 248 -8.87 -29.23 22.15
N ALA A 249 -8.57 -30.44 21.65
CA ALA A 249 -9.36 -31.09 20.61
C ALA A 249 -10.75 -31.48 21.14
N GLY A 250 -11.70 -31.68 20.22
CA GLY A 250 -13.02 -32.23 20.54
C GLY A 250 -14.17 -31.30 20.19
N ALA A 251 -15.32 -31.54 20.84
CA ALA A 251 -16.56 -30.83 20.57
C ALA A 251 -16.66 -29.52 21.35
N TRP A 252 -17.02 -28.47 20.62
CA TRP A 252 -17.25 -27.11 21.06
C TRP A 252 -18.61 -26.62 20.58
N THR A 253 -19.15 -25.63 21.27
CA THR A 253 -20.37 -24.94 20.89
C THR A 253 -20.04 -23.50 20.54
N LEU A 254 -20.30 -23.09 19.30
CA LEU A 254 -20.12 -21.72 18.85
C LEU A 254 -21.42 -20.95 19.01
N THR A 255 -21.36 -19.79 19.66
CA THR A 255 -22.48 -18.85 19.78
C THR A 255 -22.01 -17.46 19.38
N CYS A 256 -22.72 -16.80 18.48
CA CYS A 256 -22.37 -15.46 18.01
C CYS A 256 -23.57 -14.54 18.21
N ARG A 257 -23.37 -13.41 18.89
CA ARG A 257 -24.41 -12.41 19.09
C ARG A 257 -24.45 -11.47 17.87
N THR A 258 -25.56 -11.48 17.17
CA THR A 258 -25.82 -10.65 16.00
C THR A 258 -27.30 -10.27 15.95
N SER A 259 -27.60 -9.07 15.45
CA SER A 259 -28.97 -8.61 15.17
C SER A 259 -29.46 -9.06 13.80
N ASP A 260 -28.57 -9.57 12.97
CA ASP A 260 -28.88 -10.05 11.63
C ASP A 260 -29.30 -11.53 11.69
N PRO A 261 -30.54 -11.86 11.31
CA PRO A 261 -31.04 -13.24 11.34
C PRO A 261 -30.40 -14.14 10.27
N GLU A 262 -29.81 -13.57 9.22
CA GLU A 262 -29.14 -14.32 8.14
C GLU A 262 -27.65 -14.55 8.42
N ALA A 263 -27.10 -13.92 9.46
CA ALA A 263 -25.70 -14.06 9.80
C ALA A 263 -25.34 -15.51 10.17
N SER A 264 -24.33 -16.03 9.48
CA SER A 264 -23.85 -17.39 9.61
C SER A 264 -22.33 -17.41 9.69
N TYR A 265 -21.82 -18.18 10.64
CA TYR A 265 -20.40 -18.25 10.94
C TYR A 265 -19.93 -19.70 10.98
N VAL A 266 -18.83 -20.00 10.32
CA VAL A 266 -18.18 -21.31 10.36
C VAL A 266 -16.78 -21.20 10.95
N VAL A 267 -16.37 -22.22 11.68
CA VAL A 267 -15.00 -22.36 12.19
C VAL A 267 -14.21 -23.21 11.21
N GLY A 268 -13.04 -22.75 10.83
CA GLY A 268 -12.13 -23.50 9.97
C GLY A 268 -10.67 -23.31 10.33
N ASP A 269 -9.81 -23.95 9.54
CA ASP A 269 -8.36 -23.74 9.66
C ASP A 269 -8.02 -22.27 9.40
N GLU A 270 -7.05 -21.74 10.16
CA GLU A 270 -6.57 -20.38 9.96
C GLU A 270 -5.82 -20.28 8.62
N PRO A 271 -6.24 -19.38 7.70
CA PRO A 271 -5.59 -19.25 6.40
C PRO A 271 -4.14 -18.81 6.54
N ARG A 272 -3.26 -19.41 5.72
CA ARG A 272 -1.85 -19.01 5.67
C ARG A 272 -1.66 -17.85 4.71
N ILE A 273 -1.79 -16.62 5.21
CA ILE A 273 -1.41 -15.43 4.45
C ILE A 273 0.11 -15.27 4.51
N ARG A 274 0.74 -15.12 3.34
CA ARG A 274 2.20 -15.00 3.22
C ARG A 274 2.64 -13.54 3.42
N GLY A 275 3.88 -13.35 3.89
CA GLY A 275 4.49 -12.03 4.01
C GLY A 275 3.93 -11.18 5.15
N ALA A 276 4.32 -9.90 5.18
CA ALA A 276 3.91 -9.00 6.27
C ALA A 276 2.41 -8.68 6.26
N VAL A 277 1.72 -8.79 5.12
CA VAL A 277 0.28 -8.51 5.02
C VAL A 277 -0.56 -9.41 5.92
N GLY A 278 -0.12 -10.66 6.18
CA GLY A 278 -0.78 -11.58 7.10
C GLY A 278 -0.81 -11.09 8.55
N ALA A 279 0.14 -10.26 8.97
CA ALA A 279 0.07 -9.59 10.27
C ALA A 279 -0.76 -8.29 10.20
N MET A 280 -0.70 -7.59 9.06
CA MET A 280 -1.35 -6.29 8.88
C MET A 280 -2.89 -6.38 8.90
N ILE A 281 -3.48 -7.52 8.55
CA ILE A 281 -4.94 -7.70 8.65
C ILE A 281 -5.46 -7.58 10.09
N HIS A 282 -4.60 -7.80 11.10
CA HIS A 282 -4.92 -7.65 12.52
C HIS A 282 -4.57 -6.25 13.07
N TRP A 283 -3.86 -5.43 12.31
CA TRP A 283 -3.44 -4.10 12.78
C TRP A 283 -4.63 -3.15 12.94
N PRO A 284 -4.55 -2.19 13.87
CA PRO A 284 -5.54 -1.12 13.94
C PRO A 284 -5.61 -0.38 12.60
N VAL A 285 -6.83 -0.20 12.07
CA VAL A 285 -7.06 0.46 10.77
C VAL A 285 -6.39 1.84 10.70
N GLY A 286 -6.38 2.58 11.81
CA GLY A 286 -5.69 3.88 11.89
C GLY A 286 -4.18 3.82 11.62
N VAL A 287 -3.50 2.74 12.00
CA VAL A 287 -2.07 2.54 11.70
C VAL A 287 -1.85 2.33 10.20
N ILE A 288 -2.74 1.56 9.56
CA ILE A 288 -2.70 1.31 8.10
C ILE A 288 -2.94 2.62 7.35
N TRP A 289 -3.91 3.43 7.78
CA TRP A 289 -4.17 4.74 7.19
C TRP A 289 -2.99 5.70 7.33
N LEU A 290 -2.32 5.71 8.47
CA LEU A 290 -1.12 6.54 8.69
C LEU A 290 0.03 6.14 7.76
N LEU A 291 0.23 4.84 7.54
CA LEU A 291 1.20 4.32 6.58
C LEU A 291 0.89 4.77 5.15
N GLY A 292 -0.39 4.73 4.78
CA GLY A 292 -0.86 5.27 3.51
C GLY A 292 -0.66 6.78 3.37
N ALA A 293 -0.88 7.53 4.45
CA ALA A 293 -0.82 8.99 4.46
C ALA A 293 0.62 9.56 4.43
N LEU A 294 1.59 8.79 4.91
CA LEU A 294 3.00 9.19 5.08
C LEU A 294 3.61 9.92 3.87
N PRO A 295 3.45 9.45 2.62
CA PRO A 295 4.00 10.15 1.45
C PRO A 295 3.40 11.55 1.27
N GLY A 296 2.09 11.71 1.44
CA GLY A 296 1.42 13.01 1.35
C GLY A 296 1.82 13.96 2.48
N LEU A 297 2.01 13.44 3.70
CA LEU A 297 2.54 14.20 4.84
C LEU A 297 3.95 14.74 4.57
N LEU A 298 4.82 13.92 3.96
CA LEU A 298 6.17 14.35 3.56
C LEU A 298 6.15 15.48 2.52
N VAL A 299 5.22 15.42 1.55
CA VAL A 299 4.99 16.50 0.58
C VAL A 299 4.55 17.79 1.27
N GLY A 300 3.60 17.69 2.20
CA GLY A 300 3.13 18.83 2.98
C GLY A 300 4.23 19.45 3.85
N ALA A 301 5.03 18.62 4.51
CA ALA A 301 6.14 19.05 5.36
C ALA A 301 7.24 19.76 4.56
N ASP A 302 7.63 19.22 3.40
CA ASP A 302 8.59 19.87 2.50
C ASP A 302 8.07 21.20 1.94
N THR A 303 6.80 21.22 1.52
CA THR A 303 6.14 22.46 1.09
C THR A 303 6.19 23.52 2.20
N ALA A 304 5.94 23.13 3.45
CA ALA A 304 6.03 24.03 4.60
C ALA A 304 7.46 24.53 4.86
N ARG A 305 8.46 23.65 4.78
CA ARG A 305 9.88 24.00 4.93
C ARG A 305 10.31 24.99 3.86
N GLN A 306 9.99 24.75 2.59
CA GLN A 306 10.36 25.63 1.48
C GLN A 306 9.74 27.03 1.62
N ARG A 307 8.47 27.11 2.07
CA ARG A 307 7.81 28.41 2.31
C ARG A 307 8.41 29.18 3.48
N ARG A 308 8.80 28.49 4.56
CA ARG A 308 9.49 29.11 5.69
C ARG A 308 10.86 29.66 5.26
N ALA A 309 11.61 28.93 4.45
CA ALA A 309 12.89 29.38 3.92
C ALA A 309 12.73 30.63 3.03
N ALA A 310 11.76 30.64 2.12
CA ALA A 310 11.49 31.78 1.24
C ALA A 310 11.05 33.05 2.00
N ARG A 311 10.33 32.91 3.12
CA ARG A 311 9.97 34.05 3.98
C ARG A 311 11.18 34.66 4.70
N ARG A 312 12.15 33.84 5.09
CA ARG A 312 13.38 34.31 5.77
C ARG A 312 14.28 35.09 4.82
N THR A 313 14.42 34.66 3.57
CA THR A 313 15.21 35.39 2.56
C THR A 313 14.51 36.66 2.06
N GLY A 314 13.18 36.66 1.94
CA GLY A 314 12.41 37.86 1.57
C GLY A 314 12.28 38.92 2.67
N GLY A 315 12.44 38.55 3.95
CA GLY A 315 12.35 39.46 5.09
C GLY A 315 13.65 40.21 5.42
N SER A 316 14.77 39.89 4.76
CA SER A 316 16.06 40.58 4.95
C SER A 316 16.25 41.80 4.05
N ALA A 317 15.32 42.07 3.13
CA ALA A 317 15.27 43.31 2.37
C ALA A 317 14.34 44.29 3.09
N ALA A 318 14.84 44.96 4.12
CA ALA A 318 14.15 46.12 4.68
C ALA A 318 14.14 47.24 3.61
N PRO A 319 13.03 47.99 3.44
CA PRO A 319 12.99 49.09 2.50
C PRO A 319 13.90 50.21 3.01
N GLU A 320 14.92 50.53 2.23
CA GLU A 320 15.67 51.77 2.34
C GLU A 320 14.67 52.93 2.26
N ARG A 321 14.49 53.66 3.36
CA ARG A 321 13.63 54.84 3.40
C ARG A 321 14.24 55.89 2.46
N PRO A 322 13.55 56.33 1.40
CA PRO A 322 14.05 57.43 0.59
C PRO A 322 14.02 58.70 1.43
N GLY A 323 15.17 59.40 1.43
CA GLY A 323 15.42 60.61 2.20
C GLY A 323 14.39 61.70 1.93
N SER A 324 14.03 62.40 3.01
CA SER A 324 13.28 63.66 2.97
C SER A 324 14.10 64.72 2.24
N VAL A 325 13.72 65.03 1.00
CA VAL A 325 14.13 66.26 0.34
C VAL A 325 13.20 67.37 0.85
N VAL A 326 13.75 68.27 1.66
CA VAL A 326 13.09 69.53 2.02
C VAL A 326 13.40 70.53 0.92
N VAL A 327 12.36 70.92 0.16
CA VAL A 327 12.35 72.13 -0.66
C VAL A 327 11.34 73.07 -0.03
N GLY A 328 11.77 74.29 0.32
CA GLY A 328 10.92 75.33 0.86
C GLY A 328 11.69 76.62 1.06
N SER A 329 11.68 77.44 0.00
CA SER A 329 11.75 78.91 -0.08
C SER A 329 12.40 79.70 1.05
#